data_AF-A0A4U9TZY9-F1
#
_entry.id   AF-A0A4U9TZY9-F1
#
_cell.length_a   1.000
_cell.length_b   1.000
_cell.length_c   1.000
_cell.angle_alpha   90.00
_cell.angle_beta   90.00
_cell.angle_gamma   90.00
#
_symmetry.space_group_name_H-M   'P 1'
#
loop_
_entity.id
_entity.type
_entity.pdbx_description
1 polymer ?
#
loop_
_entity_poly.entity_id
_entity_poly.type
_entity_poly.pdbx_seq_one_letter_code
_entity_poly.pdbx_strand_id
1 'polypeptide(L)'
;MPGHWADNLGVIDLVLEGETNKWKVVSSRAEARPIFDKKNDKSLVDAKASLVKTLEQAHNDTREFVNKPIGTICRRYQYLSVVSAGFLGHPDHPCGAESLR
;
A
#
# COMPACT_ATOMS: atom_id res chain seq x y z
N MET A 1 -16.94 10.40 3.87
CA MET A 1 -16.23 9.29 3.20
C MET A 1 -14.81 9.25 3.77
N PRO A 2 -14.36 8.15 4.40
CA PRO A 2 -13.13 8.11 5.19
C PRO A 2 -11.86 7.90 4.32
N GLY A 3 -11.62 8.83 3.41
CA GLY A 3 -10.39 8.90 2.60
C GLY A 3 -10.05 7.64 1.82
N HIS A 4 -8.79 7.22 1.86
CA HIS A 4 -8.22 6.08 1.12
C HIS A 4 -7.22 5.28 1.97
N TRP A 5 -7.11 3.98 1.71
CA TRP A 5 -6.21 3.06 2.43
C TRP A 5 -6.34 3.11 3.97
N ALA A 6 -7.56 3.38 4.46
CA ALA A 6 -7.87 3.54 5.87
C ALA A 6 -7.07 4.67 6.57
N ASP A 7 -6.71 5.73 5.84
CA ASP A 7 -6.08 6.94 6.41
C ASP A 7 -7.01 7.69 7.38
N ASN A 8 -8.32 7.45 7.29
CA ASN A 8 -9.32 7.94 8.21
C ASN A 8 -10.24 6.81 8.68
N LEU A 9 -10.76 6.93 9.91
CA LEU A 9 -11.84 6.12 10.44
C LEU A 9 -13.16 6.89 10.35
N GLY A 10 -14.15 6.35 9.64
CA GLY A 10 -15.49 6.91 9.63
C GLY A 10 -16.23 6.58 10.92
N VAL A 11 -16.72 7.61 11.62
CA VAL A 11 -17.50 7.49 12.86
C VAL A 11 -18.87 8.11 12.63
N ILE A 12 -19.92 7.36 12.95
CA ILE A 12 -21.31 7.81 12.87
C ILE A 12 -21.93 7.62 14.26
N ASP A 13 -22.37 8.73 14.85
CA ASP A 13 -23.08 8.73 16.12
C ASP A 13 -24.55 9.02 15.85
N LEU A 14 -25.45 8.20 16.37
CA LEU A 14 -26.90 8.35 16.23
C LEU A 14 -27.54 8.40 17.62
N VAL A 15 -28.44 9.37 17.82
CA VAL A 15 -29.35 9.39 18.97
C VAL A 15 -30.68 8.84 18.49
N LEU A 16 -31.15 7.79 19.15
CA LEU A 16 -32.38 7.10 18.80
C LEU A 16 -33.42 7.31 19.90
N GLU A 17 -34.65 7.63 19.50
CA GLU A 17 -35.81 7.67 20.39
C GLU A 17 -36.93 6.81 19.80
N GLY A 18 -37.69 6.13 20.66
CA GLY A 18 -38.80 5.28 20.22
C GLY A 18 -39.14 4.18 21.19
N GLU A 19 -40.08 3.34 20.76
CA GLU A 19 -40.50 2.14 21.48
C GLU A 19 -39.87 0.90 20.85
N THR A 20 -40.00 -0.24 21.53
CA THR A 20 -39.56 -1.55 21.01
C THR A 20 -40.06 -1.74 19.57
N ASN A 21 -39.13 -1.99 18.65
CA ASN A 21 -39.34 -2.17 17.21
C ASN A 21 -39.76 -0.93 16.39
N LYS A 22 -39.74 0.28 16.98
CA LYS A 22 -40.03 1.54 16.28
C LYS A 22 -39.08 2.65 16.74
N TRP A 23 -37.83 2.58 16.28
CA TRP A 23 -36.81 3.60 16.56
C TRP A 23 -36.79 4.68 15.47
N LYS A 24 -36.65 5.93 15.89
CA LYS A 24 -36.40 7.08 15.03
C LYS A 24 -35.06 7.70 15.39
N VAL A 25 -34.30 8.11 14.38
CA VAL A 25 -33.09 8.91 14.56
C VAL A 25 -33.53 10.34 14.86
N VAL A 26 -33.22 10.84 16.04
CA VAL A 26 -33.54 12.23 16.44
C VAL A 26 -32.35 13.17 16.32
N SER A 27 -31.14 12.62 16.34
CA SER A 27 -29.92 13.36 16.07
C SER A 27 -28.88 12.44 15.44
N SER A 28 -28.03 13.02 14.60
CA SER A 28 -26.93 12.29 13.98
C SER A 28 -25.71 13.18 13.82
N ARG A 29 -24.54 12.56 13.91
CA ARG A 29 -23.25 13.16 13.61
C ARG A 29 -22.42 12.16 12.81
N ALA A 30 -21.66 12.67 11.86
CA ALA A 30 -20.69 11.88 11.12
C ALA A 30 -19.36 12.64 11.05
N GLU A 31 -18.27 11.93 11.24
CA GLU A 31 -16.92 12.47 11.10
C GLU A 31 -15.94 11.43 10.55
N ALA A 32 -14.86 11.91 9.94
CA ALA A 32 -13.74 11.09 9.51
C ALA A 32 -12.53 11.45 10.37
N ARG A 33 -12.08 10.53 11.23
CA ARG A 33 -10.97 10.74 12.15
C ARG A 33 -9.65 10.30 11.50
N PRO A 34 -8.67 11.19 11.30
CA PRO A 34 -7.40 10.82 10.68
C PRO A 34 -6.52 9.98 11.61
N ILE A 35 -5.70 9.10 11.02
CA ILE A 35 -4.67 8.35 11.77
C ILE A 35 -3.34 9.09 11.88
N PHE A 36 -3.17 10.20 11.14
CA PHE A 36 -1.94 10.97 11.05
C PHE A 36 -2.23 12.48 11.07
N ASP A 37 -1.47 13.23 11.86
CA ASP A 37 -1.50 14.69 11.90
C ASP A 37 -0.45 15.25 10.93
N LYS A 38 -0.93 15.72 9.77
CA LYS A 38 -0.08 16.29 8.71
C LYS A 38 0.55 17.63 9.11
N LYS A 39 0.00 18.36 10.07
CA LYS A 39 0.53 19.67 10.48
C LYS A 39 1.75 19.52 11.39
N ASN A 40 1.68 18.53 12.27
CA ASN A 40 2.73 18.23 13.24
C ASN A 40 3.62 17.05 12.82
N ASP A 41 3.38 16.50 11.62
CA ASP A 41 4.07 15.34 11.04
C ASP A 41 4.15 14.15 12.00
N LYS A 42 3.02 13.84 12.65
CA LYS A 42 2.97 12.88 13.76
C LYS A 42 1.83 11.87 13.59
N SER A 43 2.13 10.60 13.87
CA SER A 43 1.10 9.58 13.99
C SER A 43 0.18 9.86 15.17
N LEU A 44 -1.13 9.70 14.97
CA LEU A 44 -2.15 9.81 16.02
C LEU A 44 -2.49 8.46 16.64
N VAL A 45 -2.04 7.37 16.03
CA VAL A 45 -2.29 6.00 16.47
C VAL A 45 -1.03 5.15 16.35
N ASP A 46 -0.90 4.16 17.22
CA ASP A 46 0.16 3.16 17.13
C ASP A 46 -0.30 1.94 16.34
N ALA A 47 0.66 1.24 15.75
CA ALA A 47 0.40 -0.04 15.10
C ALA A 47 -0.06 -1.08 16.13
N LYS A 48 -1.20 -1.73 15.88
CA LYS A 48 -1.71 -2.77 16.77
C LYS A 48 -0.89 -4.06 16.63
N ALA A 49 -0.06 -4.35 17.62
CA ALA A 49 0.90 -5.46 17.59
C ALA A 49 0.28 -6.83 17.25
N SER A 50 -0.95 -7.10 17.72
CA SER A 50 -1.64 -8.35 17.39
C SER A 50 -1.93 -8.48 15.90
N LEU A 51 -2.31 -7.39 15.21
CA LEU A 51 -2.58 -7.40 13.78
C LEU A 51 -1.29 -7.53 12.97
N VAL A 52 -0.23 -6.83 13.39
CA VAL A 52 1.10 -6.96 12.77
C VAL A 52 1.56 -8.41 12.81
N LYS A 53 1.44 -9.07 13.96
CA LYS A 53 1.81 -10.48 14.13
C LYS A 53 0.96 -11.40 13.25
N THR A 54 -0.35 -11.17 13.16
CA THR A 54 -1.23 -11.97 12.29
C THR A 54 -0.85 -11.85 10.81
N LEU A 55 -0.37 -10.69 10.38
CA LEU A 55 -0.03 -10.40 8.99
C LEU A 55 1.43 -10.66 8.63
N GLU A 56 2.27 -11.07 9.60
CA GLU A 56 3.71 -11.18 9.44
C GLU A 56 4.13 -12.07 8.27
N GLN A 57 3.55 -13.28 8.17
CA GLN A 57 3.86 -14.20 7.08
C GLN A 57 3.45 -13.61 5.71
N ALA A 58 2.22 -13.09 5.60
CA ALA A 58 1.73 -12.50 4.37
C ALA A 58 2.54 -11.28 3.94
N HIS A 59 3.01 -10.48 4.91
CA HIS A 59 3.92 -9.36 4.65
C HIS A 59 5.25 -9.84 4.07
N ASN A 60 5.85 -10.87 4.67
CA ASN A 60 7.11 -11.44 4.21
C ASN A 60 6.98 -12.08 2.81
N ASP A 61 5.90 -12.82 2.56
CA ASP A 61 5.63 -13.43 1.26
C ASP A 61 5.39 -12.37 0.18
N THR A 62 4.69 -11.29 0.52
CA THR A 62 4.49 -10.15 -0.39
C THR A 62 5.82 -9.50 -0.75
N ARG A 63 6.69 -9.30 0.25
CA ARG A 63 8.05 -8.79 0.01
C ARG A 63 8.84 -9.73 -0.89
N GLU A 64 8.79 -11.04 -0.67
CA GLU A 64 9.47 -11.98 -1.54
C GLU A 64 8.93 -11.88 -2.96
N PHE A 65 7.62 -11.91 -3.14
CA PHE A 65 6.95 -11.84 -4.43
C PHE A 65 7.33 -10.57 -5.22
N VAL A 66 7.25 -9.40 -4.58
CA VAL A 66 7.57 -8.11 -5.23
C VAL A 66 9.05 -7.99 -5.57
N ASN A 67 9.94 -8.66 -4.84
CA ASN A 67 11.38 -8.66 -5.13
C ASN A 67 11.79 -9.67 -6.21
N LYS A 68 10.87 -10.47 -6.76
CA LYS A 68 11.20 -11.39 -7.84
C LYS A 68 11.57 -10.62 -9.11
N PRO A 69 12.63 -11.03 -9.83
CA PRO A 69 13.03 -10.36 -11.06
C PRO A 69 11.91 -10.48 -12.09
N ILE A 70 11.46 -9.34 -12.60
CA ILE A 70 10.35 -9.27 -13.57
C ILE A 70 10.82 -9.37 -15.03
N GLY A 71 12.12 -9.42 -15.26
CA GLY A 71 12.72 -9.56 -16.59
C GLY A 71 14.23 -9.31 -16.57
N THR A 72 14.84 -9.34 -17.76
CA THR A 72 16.25 -9.02 -18.01
C THR A 72 16.38 -7.93 -19.07
N ILE A 73 17.28 -6.96 -18.88
CA ILE A 73 17.55 -5.90 -19.88
C ILE A 73 19.02 -5.90 -20.33
N CYS A 74 19.24 -5.55 -21.59
CA CYS A 74 20.54 -5.54 -22.28
C CYS A 74 21.42 -4.31 -21.99
N ARG A 75 20.90 -3.23 -21.36
CA ARG A 75 21.64 -1.98 -21.15
C ARG A 75 21.48 -1.47 -19.71
N ARG A 76 22.62 -1.30 -19.04
CA ARG A 76 22.74 -0.93 -17.62
C ARG A 76 22.71 0.60 -17.44
N TYR A 77 21.57 1.23 -17.68
CA TYR A 77 21.33 2.62 -17.23
C TYR A 77 19.88 2.77 -16.78
N GLN A 78 19.51 2.13 -15.67
CA GLN A 78 18.22 2.36 -15.03
C GLN A 78 18.39 2.42 -13.51
N TYR A 79 17.79 3.46 -12.93
CA TYR A 79 17.93 3.86 -11.54
C TYR A 79 16.91 3.17 -10.61
N LEU A 80 16.00 2.33 -11.13
CA LEU A 80 14.77 1.92 -10.40
C LEU A 80 14.26 0.49 -10.65
N SER A 81 14.99 -0.43 -11.29
CA SER A 81 14.41 -1.71 -11.73
C SER A 81 14.85 -2.96 -10.94
N VAL A 82 13.86 -3.79 -10.53
CA VAL A 82 14.01 -5.19 -10.05
C VAL A 82 14.20 -6.14 -11.25
N VAL A 83 15.09 -5.76 -12.16
CA VAL A 83 15.38 -6.48 -13.40
C VAL A 83 16.79 -7.02 -13.28
N SER A 84 16.99 -8.32 -13.46
CA SER A 84 18.32 -8.90 -13.36
C SER A 84 19.14 -8.57 -14.61
N ALA A 85 20.39 -8.17 -14.41
CA ALA A 85 21.33 -8.05 -15.53
C ALA A 85 21.69 -9.47 -15.99
N GLY A 86 21.09 -9.92 -17.09
CA GLY A 86 21.45 -11.19 -17.72
C GLY A 86 22.85 -11.09 -18.33
N PHE A 87 23.88 -11.56 -17.62
CA PHE A 87 25.19 -11.83 -18.20
C PHE A 87 25.19 -13.25 -18.77
N LEU A 88 24.38 -13.48 -19.82
CA LEU A 88 24.58 -14.60 -20.72
C LEU A 88 25.02 -14.01 -22.05
N GLY A 89 26.28 -13.56 -22.08
CA GLY A 89 26.99 -13.38 -23.33
C GLY A 89 27.20 -14.75 -23.95
N HIS A 90 26.27 -15.20 -24.80
CA HIS A 90 26.62 -16.13 -25.86
C HIS A 90 27.57 -15.38 -26.80
N PRO A 91 28.70 -15.97 -27.22
CA PRO A 91 29.74 -15.25 -27.96
C PRO A 91 29.27 -14.66 -29.29
N ASP A 92 28.12 -15.10 -29.80
CA ASP A 92 27.66 -14.75 -31.15
C ASP A 92 26.68 -13.57 -31.23
N HIS A 93 26.18 -13.04 -30.09
CA HIS A 93 25.31 -11.85 -30.10
C HIS A 93 25.51 -10.95 -28.86
N PRO A 94 26.51 -10.06 -28.85
CA PRO A 94 26.47 -8.91 -27.97
C PRO A 94 25.22 -8.08 -28.33
N CYS A 95 24.44 -7.67 -27.33
CA CYS A 95 23.28 -6.77 -27.50
C CYS A 95 23.64 -5.70 -28.54
N GLY A 96 22.96 -5.75 -29.70
CA GLY A 96 23.46 -5.22 -30.96
C GLY A 96 24.00 -3.79 -30.87
N ALA A 97 25.25 -3.63 -31.29
CA ALA A 97 25.75 -2.34 -31.75
C ALA A 97 25.06 -2.02 -33.07
N GLU A 98 23.92 -1.32 -33.02
CA GLU A 98 23.38 -0.67 -34.20
C GLU A 98 24.40 0.41 -34.62
N SER A 99 25.09 0.08 -35.70
CA SER A 99 26.05 0.91 -36.40
C SER A 99 25.45 2.29 -36.65
N LEU A 100 26.06 3.32 -36.08
CA LEU A 100 25.96 4.68 -36.59
C LEU A 100 26.47 4.70 -38.04
N ARG A 101 25.55 4.52 -38.99
CA ARG A 101 25.59 5.03 -40.36
C ARG A 101 24.17 5.27 -40.85
#